data_AF-A0AAN7Z2F0-F1
#
_entry.id   AF-A0AAN7Z2F0-F1
#
_cell.length_a   1.000
_cell.length_b   1.000
_cell.length_c   1.000
_cell.angle_alpha   90.00
_cell.angle_beta   90.00
_cell.angle_gamma   90.00
#
_symmetry.space_group_name_H-M   'P 1'
#
loop_
_entity.id
_entity.type
_entity.pdbx_description
1 polymer ?
#
loop_
_entity_poly.entity_id
_entity_poly.type
_entity_poly.pdbx_seq_one_letter_code
_entity_poly.pdbx_strand_id
1 'polypeptide(L)' 'MDNSNHSDIRRQYNSKGGGVKAKVMLFGEFSGTDRKEVIQDPYYIDGDAFEKTYEQCQRFSKNFLAATFPDVTTTTN' A
#
# COMPACT_ATOMS: atom_id res chain seq x y z
N MET A 1 0.39 0.65 -5.61
CA MET A 1 0.40 2.08 -5.25
C MET A 1 -0.92 2.71 -5.61
N ASP A 2 -1.37 2.47 -6.83
CA ASP A 2 -2.65 2.91 -7.35
C ASP A 2 -3.54 1.72 -7.78
N ASN A 3 -4.70 2.05 -8.36
CA ASN A 3 -5.63 1.07 -8.89
C ASN A 3 -5.11 0.35 -10.15
N SER A 4 -4.25 1.00 -10.93
CA SER A 4 -3.68 0.42 -12.15
C SER A 4 -2.75 -0.74 -11.81
N ASN A 5 -1.81 -0.54 -10.88
CA ASN A 5 -0.93 -1.62 -10.40
C ASN A 5 -1.75 -2.76 -9.80
N HIS A 6 -2.77 -2.42 -8.98
CA HIS A 6 -3.61 -3.42 -8.34
C HIS A 6 -4.35 -4.28 -9.37
N SER A 7 -4.95 -3.65 -10.38
CA SER A 7 -5.65 -4.35 -11.47
C SER A 7 -4.71 -5.25 -12.27
N ASP A 8 -3.53 -4.76 -12.65
CA ASP A 8 -2.56 -5.53 -13.44
C ASP A 8 -2.03 -6.75 -12.67
N ILE A 9 -1.66 -6.57 -11.40
CA ILE A 9 -1.22 -7.68 -10.54
C ILE A 9 -2.37 -8.65 -10.32
N ARG A 10 -3.60 -8.17 -10.13
CA ARG A 10 -4.77 -9.04 -9.96
C ARG A 10 -5.07 -9.87 -11.21
N ARG A 11 -4.93 -9.28 -12.40
CA ARG A 11 -5.05 -9.99 -13.69
C ARG A 11 -4.03 -11.13 -13.77
N GLN A 12 -2.76 -10.85 -13.46
CA GLN A 12 -1.70 -11.86 -13.45
C GLN A 12 -1.89 -12.92 -12.35
N TYR A 13 -2.38 -12.53 -11.19
CA TYR A 13 -2.69 -13.45 -10.09
C TYR A 13 -3.78 -14.44 -10.51
N ASN A 14 -4.88 -13.94 -11.08
CA ASN A 14 -6.01 -14.75 -11.52
C ASN A 14 -5.62 -15.69 -12.67
N SER A 15 -4.71 -15.28 -13.57
CA SER A 15 -4.27 -16.12 -14.69
C SER A 15 -3.40 -17.30 -14.26
N LYS A 16 -2.85 -17.32 -13.04
CA LYS A 16 -2.02 -18.42 -12.54
C LYS A 16 -2.81 -19.65 -12.07
N GLY A 17 -4.14 -19.60 -12.06
CA GLY A 17 -4.98 -20.79 -11.86
C GLY A 17 -4.97 -21.39 -10.45
N GLY A 18 -4.52 -20.65 -9.43
CA GLY A 18 -4.50 -21.09 -8.02
C GLY A 18 -3.09 -21.37 -7.49
N GLY A 19 -2.98 -21.79 -6.22
CA GLY A 19 -1.71 -22.15 -5.57
C GLY A 19 -0.77 -20.98 -5.21
N VAL A 20 -1.18 -19.73 -5.48
CA VAL A 20 -0.40 -18.54 -5.14
C VAL A 20 -0.61 -18.16 -3.67
N LYS A 21 0.48 -18.25 -2.88
CA LYS A 21 0.50 -17.94 -1.44
C LYS A 21 0.29 -16.45 -1.12
N ALA A 22 0.65 -15.56 -2.04
CA ALA A 22 0.61 -14.13 -1.81
C ALA A 22 -0.82 -13.57 -1.83
N LYS A 23 -1.13 -12.61 -0.95
CA LYS A 23 -2.37 -11.83 -0.99
C LYS A 23 -2.11 -10.50 -1.72
N VAL A 24 -2.83 -10.25 -2.79
CA VAL A 24 -2.76 -8.98 -3.54
C VAL A 24 -3.72 -7.98 -2.90
N MET A 25 -3.20 -6.81 -2.52
CA MET A 25 -3.93 -5.73 -1.87
C MET A 25 -3.47 -4.36 -2.41
N LEU A 26 -4.32 -3.34 -2.28
CA LEU A 26 -3.91 -1.95 -2.46
C LEU A 26 -3.16 -1.48 -1.19
N PHE A 27 -2.09 -0.71 -1.34
CA PHE A 27 -1.30 -0.30 -0.17
C PHE A 27 -2.09 0.63 0.77
N GLY A 28 -2.89 1.54 0.21
CA GLY A 28 -3.74 2.42 1.01
C GLY A 28 -4.95 1.74 1.67
N GLU A 29 -5.09 0.41 1.62
CA GLU A 29 -5.90 -0.34 2.60
C GLU A 29 -5.43 -0.07 4.04
N PHE A 30 -4.15 0.28 4.20
CA PHE A 30 -3.54 0.63 5.47
C PHE A 30 -3.45 2.14 5.68
N SER A 31 -4.34 2.92 5.06
CA SER A 31 -4.38 4.38 5.22
C SER A 31 -4.53 4.83 6.68
N GLY A 32 -5.22 4.04 7.50
CA GLY A 32 -5.64 4.47 8.84
C GLY A 32 -6.79 5.48 8.79
N THR A 33 -7.47 5.62 7.65
CA THR A 33 -8.73 6.35 7.50
C THR A 33 -9.85 5.36 7.17
N ASP A 34 -11.10 5.83 7.19
CA ASP A 34 -12.26 4.99 6.84
C ASP A 34 -12.31 4.62 5.34
N ARG A 35 -11.34 5.07 4.53
CA ARG A 35 -11.29 4.85 3.09
C ARG A 35 -9.90 4.41 2.65
N LYS A 36 -9.89 3.58 1.62
CA LYS A 36 -8.66 3.18 0.95
C LYS A 36 -8.13 4.36 0.16
N GLU A 37 -6.84 4.65 0.32
CA GLU A 37 -6.17 5.73 -0.41
C GLU A 37 -5.35 5.17 -1.58
N VAL A 38 -5.16 5.98 -2.62
CA VAL A 38 -4.21 5.70 -3.71
C VAL A 38 -2.99 6.59 -3.54
N ILE A 39 -1.82 6.04 -3.84
CA ILE A 39 -0.59 6.81 -4.01
C ILE A 39 -0.50 7.11 -5.50
N GLN A 40 -0.62 8.39 -5.85
CA GLN A 40 -0.49 8.84 -7.22
C GLN A 40 0.99 8.83 -7.63
N ASP A 41 1.27 8.48 -8.89
CA ASP A 41 2.64 8.49 -9.40
C ASP A 41 3.22 9.93 -9.34
N PRO A 42 4.25 10.18 -8.51
CA PRO A 42 4.78 11.51 -8.34
C PRO A 42 5.60 11.97 -9.56
N TYR A 43 5.98 11.07 -10.47
CA TYR A 43 6.83 11.40 -11.62
C TYR A 43 6.21 12.43 -12.57
N TYR A 44 4.88 12.47 -12.65
CA TYR A 44 4.13 13.37 -13.53
C TYR A 44 3.45 14.53 -12.79
N ILE A 45 3.80 14.75 -11.52
CA ILE A 45 3.19 15.78 -10.68
C ILE A 45 4.29 16.70 -10.15
N ASP A 46 4.13 17.99 -10.42
CA ASP A 46 5.06 19.01 -9.95
C ASP A 46 4.91 19.29 -8.45
N GLY A 47 5.90 19.97 -7.89
CA GLY A 47 5.86 20.47 -6.52
C GLY A 47 6.25 19.42 -5.48
N ASP A 48 5.43 19.27 -4.45
CA ASP A 48 5.69 18.45 -3.26
C ASP A 48 5.19 16.99 -3.41
N ALA A 49 4.96 16.52 -4.63
CA ALA A 49 4.35 15.22 -4.90
C ALA A 49 5.15 14.04 -4.32
N PHE A 50 6.48 14.11 -4.38
CA PHE A 50 7.35 13.10 -3.78
C PHE A 50 7.28 13.12 -2.25
N GLU A 51 7.20 14.29 -1.63
CA GLU A 51 7.05 14.42 -0.18
C GLU A 51 5.72 13.83 0.30
N LYS A 52 4.61 14.18 -0.36
CA LYS A 52 3.30 13.60 -0.09
C LYS A 52 3.28 12.08 -0.25
N THR A 53 3.94 11.57 -1.28
CA THR A 53 4.10 10.13 -1.51
C THR A 53 4.89 9.47 -0.39
N TYR A 54 5.95 10.12 0.10
CA TYR A 54 6.74 9.65 1.23
C TYR A 54 5.89 9.60 2.51
N GLU A 55 5.14 10.66 2.82
CA GLU A 55 4.25 10.73 3.99
C GLU A 55 3.18 9.62 3.95
N GLN A 56 2.54 9.40 2.79
CA GLN A 56 1.60 8.32 2.58
C GLN A 56 2.26 6.95 2.80
N CYS A 57 3.43 6.71 2.19
CA CYS A 57 4.17 5.46 2.37
C CYS A 57 4.54 5.21 3.83
N GLN A 58 4.98 6.24 4.55
CA GLN A 58 5.37 6.13 5.95
C GLN A 58 4.17 5.78 6.83
N ARG A 59 3.05 6.50 6.68
CA ARG A 59 1.80 6.23 7.41
C ARG A 59 1.27 4.83 7.13
N PHE A 60 1.20 4.44 5.86
CA PHE A 60 0.65 3.15 5.47
C PHE A 60 1.52 1.99 5.98
N SER A 61 2.84 2.15 5.93
CA SER A 61 3.78 1.15 6.47
C SER A 61 3.59 0.92 7.97
N LYS A 62 3.47 2.01 8.75
CA LYS A 62 3.24 1.93 10.20
C LYS A 62 1.95 1.18 10.52
N ASN A 63 0.86 1.52 9.83
CA ASN A 63 -0.44 0.87 10.02
C ASN A 63 -0.44 -0.59 9.53
N PHE A 64 0.25 -0.89 8.43
CA PHE A 64 0.41 -2.26 7.94
C PHE A 64 1.10 -3.14 8.97
N LEU A 65 2.21 -2.66 9.53
CA LEU A 65 2.95 -3.39 10.56
C LEU A 65 2.10 -3.61 11.81
N ALA A 66 1.42 -2.56 12.30
CA ALA A 66 0.55 -2.67 13.48
C ALA A 66 -0.61 -3.65 13.26
N ALA A 67 -1.24 -3.64 12.07
CA ALA A 67 -2.35 -4.53 11.75
C ALA A 67 -1.90 -5.99 11.51
N THR A 68 -0.70 -6.19 10.96
CA THR A 68 -0.21 -7.53 10.60
C THR A 68 0.50 -8.21 11.77
N PHE A 69 1.14 -7.42 12.63
CA PHE A 69 1.97 -7.88 13.74
C PHE A 69 1.58 -7.13 15.03
N PRO A 70 0.35 -7.28 15.53
CA PRO A 70 -0.15 -6.52 16.68
C PRO A 70 0.65 -6.77 17.96
N ASP A 71 1.27 -7.95 18.07
CA ASP A 71 2.05 -8.35 19.24
C ASP A 71 3.50 -7.86 19.22
N VAL A 72 3.94 -7.22 18.13
CA VAL A 72 5.30 -6.66 18.03
C VAL A 72 5.29 -5.24 18.59
N THR A 73 5.88 -5.06 19.77
CA THR A 73 6.11 -3.74 20.36
C THR A 73 7.07 -2.94 19.49
N THR A 74 6.55 -1.89 18.84
CA THR A 74 7.36 -0.93 18.10
C THR A 74 8.03 0.02 19.09
N THR A 75 9.31 -0.23 19.40
CA THR A 75 10.14 0.73 20.11
C THR A 75 10.24 2.00 19.26
N THR A 76 9.56 3.05 19.68
CA THR A 76 9.63 4.35 19.01
C THR A 76 10.90 5.03 19.53
N ASN A 77 11.89 5.22 18.65
CA ASN A 77 13.11 5.98 18.95
C ASN A 77 12.83 7.48 19.02
#